data_AF-G9XRX0-F1
#
_entry.id   AF-G9XRX0-F1
#
_cell.length_a   1.000
_cell.length_b   1.000
_cell.length_c   1.000
_cell.angle_alpha   90.00
_cell.angle_beta   90.00
_cell.angle_gamma   90.00
#
_symmetry.space_group_name_H-M   'P 1'
#
loop_
_entity.id
_entity.type
_entity.pdbx_description
1 polymer ?
#
loop_
_entity_poly.entity_id
_entity_poly.type
_entity_poly.pdbx_seq_one_letter_code
_entity_poly.pdbx_strand_id
1 'polypeptide(L)'
;MGYLRGKDRNQLQIYTSTFEEFIGENNPVRVIDAFVDQLNPAELGITHAEPADTGRPAYDPKDLLKLYLYGYFNRIRSSRKLMLECQRNIELFFLLRHLTPDFRTIADFRKNNAKALKLVFKTFVKVCIELNLYQRELTAIDGSKFRAVNGRKKMYSEEILTKKLSRIEQHIANYLAELNQADQGSHDSGPAAEAGQDIRQKLAELERRQETYRAYLQELKETGETQKLTTDPEARMMRTKDGFACCYNVQTAVDQGSHLIADYEVTNSCNDYNFLTQVAQQAKETLEVDTLHAAADKGYDDLEELKQCLLNGIIPHVGFKNEQEERLIVLDYEEAAITEEDRASTQKEDIGRCLRGGVLPACYEGSILSLEVQQPNQLSCFIRNEDDTVTCPMGYTLSRVRTFKNGSARYQNRLACNQCPNRCTSGKNYKVVKLGPETKYVPVFMFGSSHHPLQVYPAGETPYNAFTFLKRHTVKRVVIRIKNDIPTQRLRLCLSEHPFGTVKWYHGAHYLLCKGIEKATAELGLSFLAYNMRRAINMVGTKKLVEAMRA
;
A
#
# COMPACT_ATOMS: atom_id res chain seq x y z
N MET A 1 -12.09 -18.15 -57.27
CA MET A 1 -12.68 -17.32 -56.20
C MET A 1 -11.97 -15.98 -56.21
N GLY A 2 -12.68 -14.88 -56.50
CA GLY A 2 -12.10 -13.55 -56.53
C GLY A 2 -12.17 -12.92 -55.15
N TYR A 3 -11.03 -12.46 -54.62
CA TYR A 3 -11.02 -11.61 -53.44
C TYR A 3 -11.58 -10.22 -53.79
N LEU A 4 -12.18 -9.55 -52.81
CA LEU A 4 -12.46 -8.11 -52.91
C LEU A 4 -11.14 -7.36 -53.15
N ARG A 5 -11.04 -6.63 -54.27
CA ARG A 5 -9.87 -5.82 -54.59
C ARG A 5 -10.01 -4.44 -53.96
N GLY A 6 -9.00 -4.01 -53.22
CA GLY A 6 -8.93 -2.65 -52.68
C GLY A 6 -8.66 -1.61 -53.76
N LYS A 7 -8.65 -0.33 -53.37
CA LYS A 7 -8.27 0.79 -54.24
C LYS A 7 -6.76 0.78 -54.52
N ASP A 8 -6.35 1.30 -55.67
CA ASP A 8 -4.94 1.42 -56.06
C ASP A 8 -4.20 2.42 -55.17
N ARG A 9 -2.95 2.10 -54.80
CA ARG A 9 -2.13 2.91 -53.87
C ARG A 9 -1.65 4.23 -54.48
N ASN A 10 -1.55 4.30 -55.81
CA ASN A 10 -1.11 5.49 -56.55
C ASN A 10 -2.29 6.36 -57.00
N GLN A 11 -3.53 5.89 -56.81
CA GLN A 11 -4.72 6.68 -57.11
C GLN A 11 -4.84 7.84 -56.11
N LEU A 12 -4.73 9.07 -56.60
CA LEU A 12 -5.00 10.27 -55.82
C LEU A 12 -6.43 10.22 -55.27
N GLN A 13 -6.57 10.45 -53.98
CA GLN A 13 -7.87 10.55 -53.30
C GLN A 13 -8.00 11.95 -52.70
N ILE A 14 -9.11 12.61 -53.02
CA ILE A 14 -9.52 13.85 -52.38
C ILE A 14 -10.44 13.45 -51.23
N TYR A 15 -10.04 13.75 -50.00
CA TYR A 15 -10.91 13.59 -48.84
C TYR A 15 -11.72 14.88 -48.66
N THR A 16 -13.04 14.79 -48.83
CA THR A 16 -13.98 15.90 -48.58
C THR A 16 -14.53 15.88 -47.15
N SER A 17 -14.22 14.82 -46.39
CA SER A 17 -14.68 14.61 -45.02
C SER A 17 -13.71 15.19 -44.00
N THR A 18 -14.26 15.67 -42.88
CA THR A 18 -13.49 16.15 -41.74
C THR A 18 -12.99 15.00 -40.85
N PHE A 19 -11.99 15.24 -39.99
CA PHE A 19 -11.58 14.25 -38.98
C PHE A 19 -12.72 13.87 -38.01
N GLU A 20 -13.68 14.79 -37.81
CA GLU A 20 -14.89 14.54 -37.02
C GLU A 20 -15.73 13.40 -37.60
N GLU A 21 -15.86 13.34 -38.93
CA GLU A 21 -16.63 12.29 -39.65
C GLU A 21 -15.92 10.95 -39.68
N PHE A 22 -14.58 10.94 -39.65
CA PHE A 22 -13.80 9.70 -39.64
C PHE A 22 -13.85 8.96 -38.30
N ILE A 23 -14.15 9.66 -37.21
CA ILE A 23 -14.23 9.08 -35.88
C ILE A 23 -15.70 8.86 -35.51
N GLY A 24 -16.12 7.59 -35.48
CA GLY A 24 -17.48 7.23 -35.09
C GLY A 24 -17.89 7.77 -33.71
N GLU A 25 -19.17 8.07 -33.53
CA GLU A 25 -19.71 8.68 -32.30
C GLU A 25 -19.45 7.87 -31.02
N ASN A 26 -19.36 6.54 -31.15
CA ASN A 26 -19.11 5.65 -30.02
C ASN A 26 -17.63 5.40 -29.75
N ASN A 27 -16.71 6.03 -30.49
CA ASN A 27 -15.28 5.83 -30.30
C ASN A 27 -14.82 6.35 -28.92
N PRO A 28 -14.12 5.54 -28.10
CA PRO A 28 -13.59 5.94 -26.79
C PRO A 28 -12.78 7.24 -26.77
N VAL A 29 -12.15 7.58 -27.88
CA VAL A 29 -11.33 8.80 -28.03
C VAL A 29 -12.16 10.06 -27.77
N ARG A 30 -13.46 10.03 -28.06
CA ARG A 30 -14.38 11.14 -27.77
C ARG A 30 -14.56 11.39 -26.27
N VAL A 31 -14.45 10.34 -25.45
CA VAL A 31 -14.46 10.48 -23.97
C VAL A 31 -13.18 11.15 -23.49
N ILE A 32 -12.04 10.79 -24.08
CA ILE A 32 -10.74 11.44 -23.76
C ILE A 32 -10.79 12.92 -24.11
N ASP A 33 -11.32 13.24 -25.30
CA ASP A 33 -11.47 14.60 -25.78
C ASP A 33 -12.37 15.43 -24.85
N ALA A 34 -13.59 14.96 -24.60
CA ALA A 34 -14.56 15.64 -23.74
C ALA A 34 -14.05 15.81 -22.30
N PHE A 35 -13.45 14.77 -21.72
CA PHE A 35 -12.91 14.83 -20.36
C PHE A 35 -11.82 15.90 -20.24
N VAL A 36 -10.85 15.92 -21.16
CA VAL A 36 -9.73 16.86 -21.07
C VAL A 36 -10.17 18.30 -21.38
N ASP A 37 -11.14 18.49 -22.27
CA ASP A 37 -11.65 19.81 -22.59
C ASP A 37 -12.35 20.49 -21.39
N GLN A 38 -13.02 19.71 -20.54
CA GLN A 38 -13.62 20.19 -19.29
C GLN A 38 -12.59 20.67 -18.26
N LEU A 39 -11.35 20.14 -18.29
CA LEU A 39 -10.33 20.48 -17.30
C LEU A 39 -9.80 21.90 -17.45
N ASN A 40 -9.50 22.56 -16.34
CA ASN A 40 -8.74 23.82 -16.31
C ASN A 40 -7.25 23.53 -16.00
N PRO A 41 -6.33 23.67 -16.98
CA PRO A 41 -4.91 23.38 -16.76
C PRO A 41 -4.25 24.26 -15.68
N ALA A 42 -4.70 25.51 -15.53
CA ALA A 42 -4.14 26.45 -14.57
C ALA A 42 -4.46 26.04 -13.12
N GLU A 43 -5.72 25.67 -12.85
CA GLU A 43 -6.17 25.19 -11.52
C GLU A 43 -5.48 23.87 -11.12
N LEU A 44 -5.20 23.01 -12.10
CA LEU A 44 -4.47 21.76 -11.89
C LEU A 44 -2.97 21.95 -11.69
N GLY A 45 -2.45 23.17 -11.84
CA GLY A 45 -1.02 23.48 -11.72
C GLY A 45 -0.18 22.92 -12.87
N ILE A 46 -0.75 22.82 -14.07
CA ILE A 46 -0.04 22.32 -15.25
C ILE A 46 0.85 23.43 -15.81
N THR A 47 2.12 23.11 -16.06
CA THR A 47 3.10 24.01 -16.69
C THR A 47 2.65 24.43 -18.09
N HIS A 48 2.92 25.68 -18.47
CA HIS A 48 2.51 26.26 -19.75
C HIS A 48 0.99 26.34 -19.95
N ALA A 49 0.22 26.40 -18.86
CA ALA A 49 -1.22 26.70 -18.91
C ALA A 49 -1.49 28.06 -19.59
N GLU A 50 -0.61 29.04 -19.38
CA GLU A 50 -0.63 30.31 -20.10
C GLU A 50 0.48 30.34 -21.17
N PRO A 51 0.16 30.76 -22.41
CA PRO A 51 1.15 30.96 -23.45
C PRO A 51 2.16 32.04 -23.05
N ALA A 52 3.44 31.83 -23.38
CA ALA A 52 4.44 32.88 -23.21
C ALA A 52 4.27 33.97 -24.28
N ASP A 53 4.44 35.24 -23.89
CA ASP A 53 4.33 36.39 -24.79
C ASP A 53 5.39 36.42 -25.90
N THR A 54 6.52 35.72 -25.70
CA THR A 54 7.65 35.73 -26.62
C THR A 54 8.23 34.33 -26.87
N GLY A 55 8.80 34.13 -28.05
CA GLY A 55 9.41 32.86 -28.48
C GLY A 55 8.48 31.97 -29.29
N ARG A 56 8.88 30.71 -29.51
CA ARG A 56 8.05 29.72 -30.20
C ARG A 56 6.88 29.34 -29.28
N PRO A 57 5.61 29.40 -29.74
CA PRO A 57 4.47 28.95 -28.95
C PRO A 57 4.65 27.50 -28.49
N ALA A 58 4.35 27.25 -27.21
CA ALA A 58 4.31 25.90 -26.66
C ALA A 58 3.10 25.13 -27.23
N TYR A 59 3.15 23.81 -27.12
CA TYR A 59 1.96 22.99 -27.37
C TYR A 59 0.94 23.23 -26.26
N ASP A 60 -0.35 23.17 -26.60
CA ASP A 60 -1.42 23.23 -25.60
C ASP A 60 -1.26 22.06 -24.60
N PRO A 61 -1.20 22.34 -23.28
CA PRO A 61 -1.14 21.30 -22.27
C PRO A 61 -2.28 20.27 -22.36
N LYS A 62 -3.47 20.68 -22.82
CA LYS A 62 -4.62 19.79 -23.03
C LYS A 62 -4.32 18.77 -24.13
N ASP A 63 -3.71 19.18 -25.24
CA ASP A 63 -3.33 18.28 -26.33
C ASP A 63 -2.32 17.23 -25.84
N LEU A 64 -1.32 17.65 -25.05
CA LEU A 64 -0.35 16.72 -24.47
C LEU A 64 -0.98 15.75 -23.45
N LEU A 65 -1.98 16.20 -22.67
CA LEU A 65 -2.73 15.35 -21.76
C LEU A 65 -3.60 14.34 -22.54
N LYS A 66 -4.33 14.78 -23.58
CA LYS A 66 -5.09 13.90 -24.48
C LYS A 66 -4.21 12.80 -25.07
N LEU A 67 -3.01 13.17 -25.55
CA LEU A 67 -2.04 12.21 -26.06
C LEU A 67 -1.62 11.17 -25.00
N TYR A 68 -1.40 11.59 -23.76
CA TYR A 68 -1.04 10.66 -22.69
C TYR A 68 -2.19 9.74 -22.32
N LEU A 69 -3.40 10.25 -22.13
CA LEU A 69 -4.56 9.42 -21.85
C LEU A 69 -4.81 8.41 -22.98
N TYR A 70 -4.73 8.86 -24.23
CA TYR A 70 -4.79 7.99 -25.40
C TYR A 70 -3.72 6.90 -25.34
N GLY A 71 -2.48 7.28 -25.03
CA GLY A 71 -1.35 6.38 -24.90
C GLY A 71 -1.59 5.28 -23.88
N TYR A 72 -1.94 5.63 -22.65
CA TYR A 72 -2.21 4.64 -21.59
C TYR A 72 -3.46 3.81 -21.90
N PHE A 73 -4.51 4.42 -22.47
CA PHE A 73 -5.70 3.71 -22.92
C PHE A 73 -5.36 2.64 -23.97
N ASN A 74 -4.51 2.96 -24.94
CA ASN A 74 -4.10 2.06 -26.02
C ASN A 74 -2.80 1.26 -25.74
N ARG A 75 -2.30 1.27 -24.50
CA ARG A 75 -1.12 0.50 -24.04
C ARG A 75 0.21 0.96 -24.65
N ILE A 76 0.28 2.22 -25.07
CA ILE A 76 1.45 2.89 -25.65
C ILE A 76 2.01 3.89 -24.63
N ARG A 77 2.92 3.41 -23.76
CA ARG A 77 3.49 4.23 -22.66
C ARG A 77 4.77 5.00 -23.03
N SER A 78 5.43 4.60 -24.12
CA SER A 78 6.70 5.19 -24.56
C SER A 78 6.46 6.48 -25.33
N SER A 79 7.07 7.59 -24.90
CA SER A 79 6.98 8.88 -25.60
C SER A 79 7.45 8.81 -27.05
N ARG A 80 8.44 7.95 -27.36
CA ARG A 80 8.89 7.74 -28.77
C ARG A 80 7.87 7.01 -29.61
N LYS A 81 7.16 6.03 -29.01
CA LYS A 81 6.07 5.34 -29.71
C LYS A 81 4.89 6.28 -29.91
N LEU A 82 4.55 7.10 -28.90
CA LEU A 82 3.51 8.12 -29.03
C LEU A 82 3.81 9.11 -30.15
N MET A 83 5.04 9.63 -30.22
CA MET A 83 5.49 10.48 -31.33
C MET A 83 5.28 9.83 -32.70
N LEU A 84 5.60 8.53 -32.84
CA LEU A 84 5.37 7.79 -34.08
C LEU A 84 3.87 7.60 -34.38
N GLU A 85 3.05 7.34 -33.36
CA GLU A 85 1.60 7.21 -33.54
C GLU A 85 0.96 8.54 -34.00
N CYS A 86 1.44 9.68 -33.49
CA CYS A 86 0.96 11.00 -33.90
C CYS A 86 1.14 11.27 -35.40
N GLN A 87 1.99 10.51 -36.10
CA GLN A 87 2.23 10.66 -37.54
C GLN A 87 1.36 9.76 -38.43
N ARG A 88 0.69 8.76 -37.86
CA ARG A 88 0.00 7.71 -38.65
C ARG A 88 -1.42 7.40 -38.21
N ASN A 89 -1.80 7.77 -36.98
CA ASN A 89 -3.06 7.35 -36.39
C ASN A 89 -4.13 8.44 -36.51
N ILE A 90 -5.25 8.10 -37.15
CA ILE A 90 -6.36 9.03 -37.39
C ILE A 90 -7.03 9.51 -36.10
N GLU A 91 -7.06 8.68 -35.04
CA GLU A 91 -7.59 9.08 -33.73
C GLU A 91 -6.73 10.16 -33.08
N LEU A 92 -5.41 10.11 -33.29
CA LEU A 92 -4.49 11.15 -32.82
C LEU A 92 -4.54 12.39 -33.72
N PHE A 93 -4.81 12.23 -35.02
CA PHE A 93 -5.05 13.39 -35.89
C PHE A 93 -6.28 14.18 -35.42
N PHE A 94 -7.33 13.46 -35.03
CA PHE A 94 -8.52 14.03 -34.38
C PHE A 94 -8.16 14.72 -33.07
N LEU A 95 -7.55 14.02 -32.10
CA LEU A 95 -7.26 14.58 -30.77
C LEU A 95 -6.30 15.77 -30.78
N LEU A 96 -5.26 15.71 -31.62
CA LEU A 96 -4.17 16.69 -31.62
C LEU A 96 -4.25 17.67 -32.77
N ARG A 97 -5.33 17.65 -33.56
CA ARG A 97 -5.48 18.48 -34.76
C ARG A 97 -4.27 18.35 -35.69
N HIS A 98 -3.81 17.10 -35.84
CA HIS A 98 -2.65 16.70 -36.63
C HIS A 98 -1.28 17.25 -36.15
N LEU A 99 -1.18 17.75 -34.91
CA LEU A 99 0.10 18.11 -34.31
C LEU A 99 0.96 16.86 -34.02
N THR A 100 2.27 16.99 -34.22
CA THR A 100 3.25 15.92 -33.98
C THR A 100 4.32 16.35 -32.97
N PRO A 101 4.01 16.36 -31.65
CA PRO A 101 4.98 16.71 -30.62
C PRO A 101 6.19 15.77 -30.62
N ASP A 102 7.39 16.31 -30.40
CA ASP A 102 8.60 15.50 -30.25
C ASP A 102 8.57 14.68 -28.95
N PHE A 103 9.27 13.53 -28.95
CA PHE A 103 9.32 12.65 -27.79
C PHE A 103 9.83 13.33 -26.52
N ARG A 104 10.70 14.35 -26.64
CA ARG A 104 11.21 15.13 -25.49
C ARG A 104 10.10 15.96 -24.88
N THR A 105 9.38 16.72 -25.69
CA THR A 105 8.23 17.52 -25.26
C THR A 105 7.19 16.66 -24.53
N ILE A 106 6.87 15.49 -25.11
CA ILE A 106 5.96 14.52 -24.49
C ILE A 106 6.53 14.08 -23.13
N ALA A 107 7.77 13.58 -23.10
CA ALA A 107 8.38 13.08 -21.87
C ALA A 107 8.50 14.14 -20.76
N ASP A 108 8.79 15.39 -21.12
CA ASP A 108 8.99 16.47 -20.16
C ASP A 108 7.66 16.94 -19.58
N PHE A 109 6.57 16.94 -20.37
CA PHE A 109 5.22 17.17 -19.85
C PHE A 109 4.88 16.24 -18.68
N ARG A 110 5.08 14.93 -18.82
CA ARG A 110 4.80 13.97 -17.73
C ARG A 110 5.72 14.16 -16.52
N LYS A 111 6.99 14.53 -16.74
CA LYS A 111 7.95 14.72 -15.64
C LYS A 111 7.66 15.97 -14.84
N ASN A 112 7.27 17.05 -15.50
CA ASN A 112 7.12 18.36 -14.89
C ASN A 112 5.74 18.53 -14.23
N ASN A 113 4.74 17.75 -14.66
CA ASN A 113 3.35 17.86 -14.21
C ASN A 113 2.90 16.66 -13.35
N ALA A 114 3.82 16.01 -12.64
CA ALA A 114 3.53 14.77 -11.92
C ALA A 114 2.40 14.93 -10.87
N LYS A 115 2.40 16.02 -10.10
CA LYS A 115 1.34 16.33 -9.12
C LYS A 115 -0.01 16.57 -9.79
N ALA A 116 -0.02 17.35 -10.87
CA ALA A 116 -1.22 17.64 -11.64
C ALA A 116 -1.87 16.35 -12.18
N LEU A 117 -1.08 15.39 -12.65
CA LEU A 117 -1.59 14.11 -13.15
C LEU A 117 -2.29 13.26 -12.07
N LYS A 118 -1.88 13.35 -10.80
CA LYS A 118 -2.62 12.73 -9.67
C LYS A 118 -3.98 13.41 -9.49
N LEU A 119 -4.05 14.73 -9.64
CA LEU A 119 -5.30 15.49 -9.55
C LEU A 119 -6.25 15.21 -10.72
N VAL A 120 -5.72 15.02 -11.94
CA VAL A 120 -6.52 14.62 -13.11
C VAL A 120 -7.24 13.29 -12.85
N PHE A 121 -6.56 12.31 -12.24
CA PHE A 121 -7.20 11.06 -11.83
C PHE A 121 -8.36 11.32 -10.86
N LYS A 122 -8.14 12.13 -9.81
CA LYS A 122 -9.19 12.48 -8.84
C LYS A 122 -10.38 13.19 -9.48
N THR A 123 -10.12 14.06 -10.46
CA THR A 123 -11.17 14.76 -11.20
C THR A 123 -12.05 13.79 -11.99
N PHE A 124 -11.45 12.77 -12.62
CA PHE A 124 -12.24 11.73 -13.29
C PHE A 124 -13.06 10.89 -12.32
N VAL A 125 -12.53 10.60 -11.13
CA VAL A 125 -13.28 9.90 -10.08
C VAL A 125 -14.52 10.71 -9.68
N LYS A 126 -14.42 12.04 -9.58
CA LYS A 126 -15.59 12.92 -9.34
C LYS A 126 -16.65 12.82 -10.44
N VAL A 127 -16.25 12.80 -11.71
CA VAL A 127 -17.19 12.59 -12.83
C VAL A 127 -17.92 11.24 -12.69
N CYS A 128 -17.19 10.18 -12.30
CA CYS A 128 -17.80 8.88 -12.04
C CYS A 128 -18.75 8.87 -10.81
N ILE A 129 -18.50 9.71 -9.81
CA ILE A 129 -19.35 9.90 -8.63
C ILE A 129 -20.65 10.62 -9.02
N GLU A 130 -20.57 11.69 -9.80
CA GLU A 130 -21.72 12.44 -10.34
C GLU A 130 -22.62 11.55 -11.21
N LEU A 131 -22.00 10.63 -11.96
CA LEU A 131 -22.70 9.61 -12.75
C LEU A 131 -23.23 8.42 -11.93
N ASN A 132 -23.07 8.44 -10.60
CA ASN A 132 -23.46 7.35 -9.70
C ASN A 132 -22.91 5.97 -10.11
N LEU A 133 -21.67 5.94 -10.61
CA LEU A 133 -21.02 4.67 -11.00
C LEU A 133 -20.48 3.90 -9.80
N TYR A 134 -20.14 4.59 -8.71
CA TYR A 134 -19.68 3.97 -7.47
C TYR A 134 -20.84 3.56 -6.58
N GLN A 135 -20.81 2.34 -6.02
CA GLN A 135 -21.80 1.89 -5.03
C GLN A 135 -21.49 2.42 -3.63
N ARG A 136 -20.20 2.61 -3.29
CA ARG A 136 -19.72 3.19 -2.02
C ARG A 136 -20.05 2.40 -0.75
N GLU A 137 -20.47 1.14 -0.89
CA GLU A 137 -20.78 0.24 0.24
C GLU A 137 -19.52 -0.38 0.85
N LEU A 138 -18.69 -1.00 -0.01
CA LEU A 138 -17.48 -1.70 0.39
C LEU A 138 -16.33 -1.33 -0.54
N THR A 139 -15.19 -1.01 0.06
CA THR A 139 -13.93 -0.76 -0.63
C THR A 139 -12.91 -1.83 -0.28
N ALA A 140 -12.37 -2.47 -1.30
CA ALA A 140 -11.27 -3.42 -1.18
C ALA A 140 -9.93 -2.68 -1.24
N ILE A 141 -9.11 -2.85 -0.19
CA ILE A 141 -7.76 -2.32 -0.08
C ILE A 141 -6.75 -3.44 -0.26
N ASP A 142 -5.84 -3.23 -1.20
CA ASP A 142 -4.76 -4.18 -1.49
C ASP A 142 -3.53 -3.48 -2.04
N GLY A 143 -2.39 -4.12 -1.77
CA GLY A 143 -1.05 -3.65 -2.07
C GLY A 143 -0.43 -4.49 -3.17
N SER A 144 0.19 -3.84 -4.15
CA SER A 144 0.85 -4.52 -5.25
C SER A 144 2.17 -3.87 -5.61
N LYS A 145 3.19 -4.69 -5.85
CA LYS A 145 4.57 -4.23 -6.10
C LYS A 145 4.80 -3.96 -7.58
N PHE A 146 5.26 -2.77 -7.95
CA PHE A 146 5.54 -2.36 -9.33
C PHE A 146 7.04 -2.14 -9.53
N ARG A 147 7.63 -2.71 -10.59
CA ARG A 147 9.08 -2.66 -10.79
C ARG A 147 9.53 -1.22 -11.07
N ALA A 148 10.49 -0.75 -10.30
CA ALA A 148 11.09 0.57 -10.46
C ALA A 148 12.17 0.57 -11.57
N VAL A 149 12.63 1.76 -11.96
CA VAL A 149 13.70 1.93 -12.95
C VAL A 149 15.08 1.72 -12.29
N ASN A 150 15.29 0.55 -11.69
CA ASN A 150 16.57 0.16 -11.12
C ASN A 150 16.83 -1.35 -11.30
N GLY A 151 18.03 -1.68 -11.78
CA GLY A 151 18.44 -3.07 -11.94
C GLY A 151 18.81 -3.72 -10.60
N ARG A 152 18.54 -5.01 -10.43
CA ARG A 152 18.85 -5.78 -9.20
C ARG A 152 20.31 -5.65 -8.76
N LYS A 153 21.24 -5.64 -9.72
CA LYS A 153 22.70 -5.54 -9.47
C LYS A 153 23.16 -4.12 -9.05
N LYS A 154 22.28 -3.12 -9.17
CA LYS A 154 22.51 -1.72 -8.81
C LYS A 154 21.84 -1.37 -7.46
N MET A 155 21.64 -2.37 -6.62
CA MET A 155 21.25 -2.23 -5.23
C MET A 155 22.41 -2.69 -4.36
N TYR A 156 22.72 -1.90 -3.34
CA TYR A 156 23.86 -2.11 -2.45
C TYR A 156 23.38 -2.05 -1.00
N SER A 157 23.51 -3.16 -0.28
CA SER A 157 23.39 -3.20 1.18
C SER A 157 24.78 -3.27 1.81
N GLU A 158 24.88 -3.03 3.12
CA GLU A 158 26.14 -3.16 3.86
C GLU A 158 26.80 -4.53 3.63
N GLU A 159 26.03 -5.62 3.70
CA GLU A 159 26.53 -6.97 3.47
C GLU A 159 27.06 -7.16 2.04
N ILE A 160 26.37 -6.61 1.03
CA ILE A 160 26.78 -6.69 -0.38
C ILE A 160 28.05 -5.88 -0.62
N LEU A 161 28.15 -4.69 -0.03
CA LEU A 161 29.31 -3.81 -0.16
C LEU A 161 30.54 -4.44 0.48
N THR A 162 30.43 -4.95 1.70
CA THR A 162 31.53 -5.64 2.40
C THR A 162 32.04 -6.84 1.61
N LYS A 163 31.14 -7.67 1.07
CA LYS A 163 31.51 -8.80 0.19
C LYS A 163 32.20 -8.34 -1.10
N LYS A 164 31.74 -7.25 -1.71
CA LYS A 164 32.36 -6.67 -2.92
C LYS A 164 33.74 -6.10 -2.64
N LEU A 165 33.90 -5.38 -1.53
CA LEU A 165 35.17 -4.79 -1.10
C LEU A 165 36.21 -5.89 -0.83
N SER A 166 35.84 -6.92 -0.07
CA SER A 166 36.73 -8.07 0.19
C SER A 166 37.19 -8.76 -1.10
N ARG A 167 36.30 -8.95 -2.08
CA ARG A 167 36.68 -9.52 -3.39
C ARG A 167 37.63 -8.60 -4.15
N ILE A 168 37.38 -7.30 -4.15
CA ILE A 168 38.27 -6.34 -4.81
C ILE A 168 39.66 -6.37 -4.16
N GLU A 169 39.74 -6.39 -2.83
CA GLU A 169 41.00 -6.48 -2.09
C GLU A 169 41.78 -7.75 -2.44
N GLN A 170 41.10 -8.90 -2.56
CA GLN A 170 41.72 -10.15 -3.03
C GLN A 170 42.24 -10.03 -4.46
N HIS A 171 41.46 -9.44 -5.38
CA HIS A 171 41.90 -9.26 -6.76
C HIS A 171 43.09 -8.30 -6.88
N ILE A 172 43.09 -7.19 -6.13
CA ILE A 172 44.21 -6.26 -6.07
C ILE A 172 45.46 -6.98 -5.56
N ALA A 173 45.34 -7.76 -4.48
CA ALA A 173 46.46 -8.54 -3.93
C ALA A 173 47.03 -9.53 -4.96
N ASN A 174 46.16 -10.23 -5.70
CA ASN A 174 46.59 -11.16 -6.75
C ASN A 174 47.31 -10.43 -7.90
N TYR A 175 46.76 -9.33 -8.41
CA TYR A 175 47.40 -8.56 -9.48
C TYR A 175 48.73 -7.93 -9.06
N LEU A 176 48.84 -7.46 -7.80
CA LEU A 176 50.11 -6.98 -7.26
C LEU A 176 51.13 -8.12 -7.15
N ALA A 177 50.70 -9.33 -6.77
CA ALA A 177 51.58 -10.50 -6.75
C ALA A 177 52.04 -10.93 -8.16
N GLU A 178 51.15 -10.89 -9.16
CA GLU A 178 51.48 -11.16 -10.56
C GLU A 178 52.50 -10.13 -11.11
N LEU A 179 52.32 -8.84 -10.81
CA LEU A 179 53.28 -7.80 -11.16
C LEU A 179 54.64 -8.04 -10.50
N ASN A 180 54.67 -8.34 -9.20
CA ASN A 180 55.91 -8.61 -8.49
C ASN A 180 56.64 -9.85 -9.03
N GLN A 181 55.91 -10.90 -9.46
CA GLN A 181 56.50 -12.09 -10.09
C GLN A 181 57.04 -11.78 -11.48
N ALA A 182 56.33 -10.99 -12.28
CA ALA A 182 56.79 -10.54 -13.59
C ALA A 182 58.07 -9.70 -13.50
N ASP A 183 58.15 -8.83 -12.48
CA ASP A 183 59.34 -8.00 -12.22
C ASP A 183 60.56 -8.84 -11.76
N GLN A 184 60.34 -10.00 -11.13
CA GLN A 184 61.41 -10.94 -10.75
C GLN A 184 61.88 -11.84 -11.91
N GLY A 185 61.10 -11.95 -13.00
CA GLY A 185 61.25 -12.98 -14.03
C GLY A 185 61.99 -12.59 -15.33
N SER A 186 62.20 -11.31 -15.64
CA SER A 186 62.93 -10.92 -16.86
C SER A 186 63.29 -9.43 -16.95
N HIS A 187 64.59 -9.14 -17.08
CA HIS A 187 65.08 -8.04 -17.90
C HIS A 187 64.90 -8.44 -19.36
N ASP A 188 63.77 -8.13 -20.01
CA ASP A 188 63.73 -8.08 -21.47
C ASP A 188 62.56 -7.27 -22.02
N SER A 189 62.88 -6.38 -22.95
CA SER A 189 61.97 -5.51 -23.70
C SER A 189 61.20 -6.31 -24.76
N GLY A 190 59.92 -6.60 -24.48
CA GLY A 190 58.99 -7.32 -25.36
C GLY A 190 57.55 -7.35 -24.80
N PRO A 191 56.64 -8.19 -25.33
CA PRO A 191 55.18 -8.23 -25.02
C PRO A 191 54.76 -8.31 -23.54
N ALA A 192 55.71 -8.53 -22.62
CA ALA A 192 55.51 -8.41 -21.18
C ALA A 192 55.21 -6.95 -20.72
N ALA A 193 55.72 -5.93 -21.42
CA ALA A 193 55.47 -4.52 -21.08
C ALA A 193 54.01 -4.09 -21.35
N GLU A 194 53.38 -4.60 -22.41
CA GLU A 194 51.96 -4.35 -22.72
C GLU A 194 51.05 -5.06 -21.71
N ALA A 195 51.40 -6.28 -21.31
CA ALA A 195 50.67 -7.02 -20.25
C ALA A 195 50.74 -6.29 -18.89
N GLY A 196 51.90 -5.73 -18.52
CA GLY A 196 52.05 -4.91 -17.32
C GLY A 196 51.24 -3.61 -17.34
N GLN A 197 51.09 -2.96 -18.50
CA GLN A 197 50.22 -1.79 -18.64
C GLN A 197 48.73 -2.14 -18.51
N ASP A 198 48.27 -3.25 -19.07
CA ASP A 198 46.88 -3.72 -18.94
C ASP A 198 46.54 -4.05 -17.48
N ILE A 199 47.46 -4.70 -16.74
CA ILE A 199 47.27 -4.98 -15.30
C ILE A 199 47.19 -3.68 -14.48
N ARG A 200 48.05 -2.68 -14.76
CA ARG A 200 48.00 -1.38 -14.08
C ARG A 200 46.69 -0.63 -14.34
N GLN A 201 46.15 -0.70 -15.56
CA GLN A 201 44.84 -0.12 -15.88
C GLN A 201 43.70 -0.81 -15.11
N LYS A 202 43.73 -2.15 -15.02
CA LYS A 202 42.77 -2.93 -14.23
C LYS A 202 42.86 -2.63 -12.74
N LEU A 203 44.07 -2.47 -12.19
CA LEU A 203 44.29 -2.06 -10.79
C LEU A 203 43.67 -0.68 -10.53
N ALA A 204 43.93 0.31 -11.38
CA ALA A 204 43.35 1.64 -11.25
C ALA A 204 41.81 1.62 -11.33
N GLU A 205 41.22 0.77 -12.18
CA GLU A 205 39.76 0.59 -12.22
C GLU A 205 39.21 -0.05 -10.93
N LEU A 206 39.90 -1.05 -10.39
CA LEU A 206 39.54 -1.72 -9.14
C LEU A 206 39.63 -0.77 -7.95
N GLU A 207 40.69 0.05 -7.86
CA GLU A 207 40.86 1.06 -6.82
C GLU A 207 39.74 2.11 -6.88
N ARG A 208 39.41 2.65 -8.06
CA ARG A 208 38.27 3.57 -8.24
C ARG A 208 36.94 2.95 -7.81
N ARG A 209 36.71 1.66 -8.13
CA ARG A 209 35.51 0.94 -7.69
C ARG A 209 35.51 0.71 -6.18
N GLN A 210 36.67 0.45 -5.57
CA GLN A 210 36.81 0.30 -4.12
C GLN A 210 36.45 1.60 -3.40
N GLU A 211 36.97 2.73 -3.87
CA GLU A 211 36.66 4.05 -3.34
C GLU A 211 35.16 4.35 -3.45
N THR A 212 34.56 4.07 -4.61
CA THR A 212 33.11 4.23 -4.82
C THR A 212 32.29 3.41 -3.83
N TYR A 213 32.66 2.15 -3.58
CA TYR A 213 31.94 1.28 -2.64
C TYR A 213 32.17 1.67 -1.18
N ARG A 214 33.35 2.19 -0.82
CA ARG A 214 33.60 2.77 0.49
C ARG A 214 32.75 4.01 0.72
N ALA A 215 32.63 4.88 -0.28
CA ALA A 215 31.74 6.04 -0.23
C ALA A 215 30.27 5.63 -0.03
N TYR A 216 29.79 4.59 -0.74
CA TYR A 216 28.43 4.08 -0.53
C TYR A 216 28.23 3.50 0.88
N LEU A 217 29.23 2.83 1.44
CA LEU A 217 29.16 2.30 2.80
C LEU A 217 29.08 3.43 3.83
N GLN A 218 29.85 4.50 3.63
CA GLN A 218 29.82 5.68 4.47
C GLN A 218 28.47 6.39 4.38
N GLU A 219 27.93 6.57 3.18
CA GLU A 219 26.61 7.17 2.96
C GLU A 219 25.49 6.37 3.67
N LEU A 220 25.54 5.03 3.61
CA LEU A 220 24.57 4.19 4.35
C LEU A 220 24.65 4.39 5.87
N LYS A 221 25.87 4.59 6.41
CA LYS A 221 26.07 4.85 7.84
C LYS A 221 25.59 6.24 8.25
N GLU A 222 25.81 7.25 7.40
CA GLU A 222 25.40 8.64 7.65
C GLU A 222 23.88 8.82 7.54
N THR A 223 23.25 8.19 6.54
CA THR A 223 21.81 8.28 6.30
C THR A 223 20.99 7.33 7.18
N GLY A 224 21.61 6.28 7.73
CA GLY A 224 20.93 5.22 8.45
C GLY A 224 20.05 4.33 7.56
N GLU A 225 20.17 4.43 6.22
CA GLU A 225 19.42 3.59 5.30
C GLU A 225 19.98 2.16 5.25
N THR A 226 19.10 1.18 5.01
CA THR A 226 19.48 -0.24 4.92
C THR A 226 20.02 -0.65 3.55
N GLN A 227 19.71 0.13 2.52
CA GLN A 227 20.07 -0.17 1.14
C GLN A 227 20.17 1.10 0.31
N LYS A 228 21.10 1.12 -0.65
CA LYS A 228 21.27 2.20 -1.62
C LYS A 228 21.00 1.68 -3.03
N LEU A 229 20.15 2.39 -3.77
CA LEU A 229 19.89 2.15 -5.18
C LEU A 229 20.48 3.30 -6.00
N THR A 230 21.24 3.00 -7.05
CA THR A 230 21.97 4.05 -7.79
C THR A 230 21.17 4.69 -8.93
N THR A 231 20.22 3.96 -9.52
CA THR A 231 19.46 4.48 -10.68
C THR A 231 18.16 5.16 -10.27
N ASP A 232 17.51 4.64 -9.23
CA ASP A 232 16.28 5.15 -8.63
C ASP A 232 16.41 5.06 -7.09
N PRO A 233 16.91 6.12 -6.41
CA PRO A 233 17.26 6.08 -4.99
C PRO A 233 16.08 5.86 -4.04
N GLU A 234 14.87 6.28 -4.43
CA GLU A 234 13.66 6.18 -3.59
C GLU A 234 13.01 4.79 -3.65
N ALA A 235 13.36 3.97 -4.65
CA ALA A 235 12.88 2.60 -4.75
C ALA A 235 13.54 1.70 -3.69
N ARG A 236 12.93 0.54 -3.43
CA ARG A 236 13.46 -0.43 -2.46
C ARG A 236 13.43 -1.85 -3.02
N MET A 237 14.36 -2.69 -2.56
CA MET A 237 14.36 -4.11 -2.89
C MET A 237 13.23 -4.81 -2.13
N MET A 238 12.26 -5.38 -2.85
CA MET A 238 11.09 -6.02 -2.27
C MET A 238 10.93 -7.46 -2.78
N ARG A 239 10.34 -8.33 -1.95
CA ARG A 239 9.96 -9.69 -2.36
C ARG A 239 8.70 -9.63 -3.22
N THR A 240 8.77 -10.20 -4.41
CA THR A 240 7.67 -10.36 -5.38
C THR A 240 7.41 -11.86 -5.63
N LYS A 241 6.38 -12.19 -6.41
CA LYS A 241 6.10 -13.58 -6.80
C LYS A 241 7.28 -14.20 -7.58
N ASP A 242 7.99 -13.41 -8.39
CA ASP A 242 9.13 -13.83 -9.23
C ASP A 242 10.50 -13.65 -8.54
N GLY A 243 10.52 -13.69 -7.20
CA GLY A 243 11.71 -13.45 -6.38
C GLY A 243 11.86 -11.97 -6.00
N PHE A 244 13.08 -11.48 -5.81
CA PHE A 244 13.30 -10.11 -5.35
C PHE A 244 13.41 -9.14 -6.53
N ALA A 245 12.75 -7.97 -6.48
CA ALA A 245 12.97 -6.90 -7.45
C ALA A 245 12.98 -5.50 -6.78
N CYS A 246 13.68 -4.54 -7.37
CA CYS A 246 13.56 -3.13 -6.97
C CYS A 246 12.17 -2.63 -7.39
N CYS A 247 11.34 -2.24 -6.44
CA CYS A 247 9.95 -1.89 -6.66
C CYS A 247 9.52 -0.69 -5.83
N TYR A 248 8.36 -0.14 -6.20
CA TYR A 248 7.50 0.61 -5.29
C TYR A 248 6.31 -0.28 -4.90
N ASN A 249 5.79 -0.06 -3.69
CA ASN A 249 4.56 -0.68 -3.23
C ASN A 249 3.39 0.24 -3.52
N VAL A 250 2.35 -0.25 -4.18
CA VAL A 250 1.21 0.56 -4.61
C VAL A 250 -0.04 0.02 -3.95
N GLN A 251 -0.66 0.84 -3.12
CA GLN A 251 -1.91 0.55 -2.43
C GLN A 251 -3.06 1.13 -3.24
N THR A 252 -4.13 0.36 -3.44
CA THR A 252 -5.33 0.85 -4.14
C THR A 252 -6.58 0.58 -3.32
N ALA A 253 -7.53 1.52 -3.38
CA ALA A 253 -8.89 1.38 -2.91
C ALA A 253 -9.81 1.12 -4.11
N VAL A 254 -10.52 -0.01 -4.12
CA VAL A 254 -11.39 -0.43 -5.23
C VAL A 254 -12.82 -0.63 -4.74
N ASP A 255 -13.79 -0.03 -5.42
CA ASP A 255 -15.21 -0.18 -5.11
C ASP A 255 -15.75 -1.56 -5.52
N GLN A 256 -16.55 -2.17 -4.63
CA GLN A 256 -17.10 -3.51 -4.84
C GLN A 256 -17.97 -3.62 -6.10
N GLY A 257 -18.88 -2.68 -6.31
CA GLY A 257 -19.89 -2.78 -7.36
C GLY A 257 -19.36 -2.56 -8.76
N SER A 258 -18.58 -1.49 -8.90
CA SER A 258 -18.11 -1.02 -10.19
C SER A 258 -16.77 -1.62 -10.61
N HIS A 259 -15.98 -2.11 -9.63
CA HIS A 259 -14.56 -2.40 -9.77
C HIS A 259 -13.73 -1.18 -10.24
N LEU A 260 -14.23 0.04 -10.03
CA LEU A 260 -13.50 1.27 -10.26
C LEU A 260 -12.52 1.52 -9.10
N ILE A 261 -11.35 2.04 -9.43
CA ILE A 261 -10.37 2.46 -8.44
C ILE A 261 -10.83 3.82 -7.90
N ALA A 262 -11.04 3.93 -6.60
CA ALA A 262 -11.43 5.17 -5.92
C ALA A 262 -10.20 6.05 -5.63
N ASP A 263 -9.16 5.47 -5.02
CA ASP A 263 -7.89 6.17 -4.79
C ASP A 263 -6.71 5.17 -4.78
N TYR A 264 -5.50 5.71 -4.83
CA TYR A 264 -4.27 4.94 -4.80
C TYR A 264 -3.11 5.73 -4.16
N GLU A 265 -2.20 5.00 -3.54
CA GLU A 265 -1.01 5.54 -2.89
C GLU A 265 0.23 4.74 -3.25
N VAL A 266 1.33 5.42 -3.58
CA VAL A 266 2.61 4.81 -3.95
C VAL A 266 3.61 5.04 -2.84
N THR A 267 4.23 3.97 -2.34
CA THR A 267 5.10 4.01 -1.17
C THR A 267 6.38 3.22 -1.45
N ASN A 268 7.45 3.54 -0.72
CA ASN A 268 8.71 2.78 -0.76
C ASN A 268 8.79 1.72 0.36
N SER A 269 7.77 1.60 1.20
CA SER A 269 7.68 0.62 2.26
C SER A 269 7.58 -0.81 1.71
N CYS A 270 8.42 -1.71 2.22
CA CYS A 270 8.45 -3.11 1.78
C CYS A 270 7.21 -3.91 2.21
N ASN A 271 6.58 -3.49 3.30
CA ASN A 271 5.43 -4.14 3.92
C ASN A 271 4.20 -3.24 3.79
N ASP A 272 3.02 -3.86 3.90
CA ASP A 272 1.72 -3.18 3.80
C ASP A 272 1.24 -2.62 5.15
N TYR A 273 2.04 -2.75 6.21
CA TYR A 273 1.75 -2.17 7.52
C TYR A 273 1.65 -0.65 7.46
N ASN A 274 0.70 -0.07 8.21
CA ASN A 274 0.51 1.38 8.39
C ASN A 274 -0.10 2.11 7.19
N PHE A 275 -0.74 1.39 6.26
CA PHE A 275 -1.39 2.00 5.09
C PHE A 275 -2.89 1.80 5.02
N LEU A 276 -3.48 0.98 5.90
CA LEU A 276 -4.93 0.76 5.87
C LEU A 276 -5.67 2.06 6.15
N THR A 277 -5.27 2.75 7.23
CA THR A 277 -5.94 3.97 7.68
C THR A 277 -5.81 5.08 6.64
N GLN A 278 -4.60 5.28 6.12
CA GLN A 278 -4.31 6.32 5.15
C GLN A 278 -5.12 6.13 3.85
N VAL A 279 -5.10 4.93 3.27
CA VAL A 279 -5.75 4.66 1.98
C VAL A 279 -7.27 4.64 2.15
N ALA A 280 -7.78 4.08 3.24
CA ALA A 280 -9.21 4.09 3.53
C ALA A 280 -9.74 5.51 3.76
N GLN A 281 -8.98 6.37 4.45
CA GLN A 281 -9.36 7.76 4.65
C GLN A 281 -9.34 8.55 3.33
N GLN A 282 -8.30 8.38 2.51
CA GLN A 282 -8.22 8.97 1.18
C GLN A 282 -9.40 8.54 0.28
N ALA A 283 -9.79 7.27 0.35
CA ALA A 283 -10.94 6.73 -0.37
C ALA A 283 -12.26 7.30 0.16
N LYS A 284 -12.41 7.42 1.48
CA LYS A 284 -13.58 8.02 2.14
C LYS A 284 -13.79 9.47 1.69
N GLU A 285 -12.71 10.27 1.72
CA GLU A 285 -12.72 11.67 1.26
C GLU A 285 -13.02 11.77 -0.24
N THR A 286 -12.43 10.90 -1.05
CA THR A 286 -12.61 10.93 -2.51
C THR A 286 -14.01 10.48 -2.93
N LEU A 287 -14.61 9.50 -2.24
CA LEU A 287 -15.98 9.02 -2.51
C LEU A 287 -17.08 9.87 -1.86
N GLU A 288 -16.69 10.88 -1.08
CA GLU A 288 -17.60 11.79 -0.36
C GLU A 288 -18.62 11.03 0.49
N VAL A 289 -18.13 10.06 1.28
CA VAL A 289 -18.97 9.25 2.18
C VAL A 289 -18.62 9.47 3.66
N ASP A 290 -19.65 9.45 4.49
CA ASP A 290 -19.52 9.59 5.94
C ASP A 290 -18.92 8.37 6.63
N THR A 291 -19.20 7.17 6.11
CA THR A 291 -18.63 5.91 6.58
C THR A 291 -18.20 5.04 5.43
N LEU A 292 -17.21 4.18 5.69
CA LEU A 292 -16.63 3.31 4.68
C LEU A 292 -16.35 1.92 5.25
N HIS A 293 -16.82 0.87 4.59
CA HIS A 293 -16.36 -0.48 4.88
C HIS A 293 -15.08 -0.76 4.09
N ALA A 294 -14.01 -1.15 4.78
CA ALA A 294 -12.70 -1.36 4.18
C ALA A 294 -12.25 -2.82 4.34
N ALA A 295 -12.19 -3.59 3.26
CA ALA A 295 -11.72 -4.98 3.28
C ALA A 295 -10.24 -5.07 2.91
N ALA A 296 -9.43 -5.76 3.72
CA ALA A 296 -8.00 -5.92 3.46
C ALA A 296 -7.44 -7.27 3.93
N ASP A 297 -6.26 -7.64 3.44
CA ASP A 297 -5.59 -8.89 3.80
C ASP A 297 -5.03 -8.88 5.24
N LYS A 298 -4.61 -10.04 5.72
CA LYS A 298 -3.90 -10.24 7.00
C LYS A 298 -2.64 -9.38 7.15
N GLY A 299 -2.07 -8.90 6.04
CA GLY A 299 -0.94 -7.97 6.02
C GLY A 299 -1.24 -6.64 6.72
N TYR A 300 -2.50 -6.23 6.80
CA TYR A 300 -2.97 -4.97 7.42
C TYR A 300 -3.46 -5.16 8.86
N ASP A 301 -3.24 -6.34 9.46
CA ASP A 301 -3.62 -6.63 10.84
C ASP A 301 -2.66 -5.94 11.82
N ASP A 302 -2.92 -4.65 12.08
CA ASP A 302 -2.32 -3.86 13.15
C ASP A 302 -3.39 -3.24 14.04
N LEU A 303 -3.27 -3.40 15.36
CA LEU A 303 -4.31 -2.98 16.30
C LEU A 303 -4.44 -1.47 16.42
N GLU A 304 -3.36 -0.71 16.27
CA GLU A 304 -3.43 0.76 16.36
C GLU A 304 -4.04 1.33 15.08
N GLU A 305 -3.70 0.81 13.90
CA GLU A 305 -4.38 1.17 12.65
C GLU A 305 -5.88 0.90 12.69
N LEU A 306 -6.28 -0.30 13.13
CA LEU A 306 -7.70 -0.65 13.21
C LEU A 306 -8.46 0.26 14.16
N LYS A 307 -7.82 0.65 15.28
CA LYS A 307 -8.37 1.65 16.20
C LYS A 307 -8.52 3.02 15.52
N GLN A 308 -7.53 3.49 14.76
CA GLN A 308 -7.64 4.75 14.02
C GLN A 308 -8.71 4.70 12.93
N CYS A 309 -8.88 3.57 12.25
CA CYS A 309 -9.96 3.36 11.28
C CYS A 309 -11.33 3.55 11.94
N LEU A 310 -11.56 2.90 13.08
CA LEU A 310 -12.81 3.05 13.85
C LEU A 310 -13.04 4.46 14.39
N LEU A 311 -11.99 5.23 14.66
CA LEU A 311 -12.17 6.64 15.05
C LEU A 311 -12.53 7.51 13.85
N ASN A 312 -12.10 7.13 12.64
CA ASN A 312 -12.32 7.90 11.40
C ASN A 312 -13.62 7.52 10.66
N GLY A 313 -14.54 6.75 11.25
CA GLY A 313 -15.78 6.34 10.55
C GLY A 313 -15.59 5.13 9.62
N ILE A 314 -14.49 4.38 9.74
CA ILE A 314 -14.13 3.29 8.81
C ILE A 314 -14.30 1.95 9.53
N ILE A 315 -15.04 1.02 8.93
CA ILE A 315 -15.27 -0.33 9.46
C ILE A 315 -14.31 -1.32 8.78
N PRO A 316 -13.28 -1.82 9.49
CA PRO A 316 -12.25 -2.65 8.88
C PRO A 316 -12.60 -4.13 8.87
N HIS A 317 -12.70 -4.70 7.67
CA HIS A 317 -12.88 -6.14 7.39
C HIS A 317 -11.52 -6.76 7.05
N VAL A 318 -10.64 -6.84 8.05
CA VAL A 318 -9.25 -7.28 7.87
C VAL A 318 -9.06 -8.71 8.33
N GLY A 319 -8.46 -9.55 7.48
CA GLY A 319 -8.16 -10.94 7.79
C GLY A 319 -7.34 -11.11 9.08
N PHE A 320 -7.62 -12.17 9.84
CA PHE A 320 -6.95 -12.39 11.13
C PHE A 320 -5.65 -13.18 10.94
N LYS A 321 -4.56 -12.72 11.57
CA LYS A 321 -3.27 -13.45 11.57
C LYS A 321 -3.37 -14.81 12.28
N ASN A 322 -4.19 -14.89 13.33
CA ASN A 322 -4.41 -16.08 14.14
C ASN A 322 -5.81 -16.67 13.89
N GLU A 323 -6.02 -17.94 14.25
CA GLU A 323 -7.33 -18.58 14.28
C GLU A 323 -8.17 -18.04 15.45
N GLN A 324 -8.73 -16.84 15.25
CA GLN A 324 -9.62 -16.18 16.21
C GLN A 324 -10.98 -15.95 15.55
N GLU A 325 -12.04 -16.04 16.34
CA GLU A 325 -13.40 -15.70 15.90
C GLU A 325 -13.67 -14.19 16.01
N GLU A 326 -13.04 -13.54 16.98
CA GLU A 326 -13.20 -12.11 17.26
C GLU A 326 -11.84 -11.44 17.52
N ARG A 327 -11.72 -10.19 17.06
CA ARG A 327 -10.60 -9.30 17.39
C ARG A 327 -11.08 -8.25 18.39
N LEU A 328 -10.27 -8.00 19.41
CA LEU A 328 -10.60 -7.04 20.46
C LEU A 328 -9.74 -5.78 20.36
N ILE A 329 -10.39 -4.63 20.42
CA ILE A 329 -9.76 -3.31 20.52
C ILE A 329 -10.18 -2.73 21.87
N VAL A 330 -9.19 -2.33 22.67
CA VAL A 330 -9.42 -1.78 24.00
C VAL A 330 -9.19 -0.28 23.95
N LEU A 331 -10.15 0.48 24.44
CA LEU A 331 -10.08 1.92 24.64
C LEU A 331 -10.21 2.25 26.14
N ASP A 332 -9.60 3.36 26.54
CA ASP A 332 -9.81 3.94 27.85
C ASP A 332 -11.22 4.53 27.91
N TYR A 333 -11.96 4.23 28.99
CA TYR A 333 -13.31 4.74 29.18
C TYR A 333 -13.27 6.19 29.68
N GLU A 334 -14.05 7.06 29.04
CA GLU A 334 -14.23 8.45 29.45
C GLU A 334 -15.71 8.68 29.73
N GLU A 335 -16.04 9.19 30.91
CA GLU A 335 -17.42 9.48 31.26
C GLU A 335 -17.88 10.74 30.51
N ALA A 336 -18.78 10.56 29.54
CA ALA A 336 -19.33 11.63 28.73
C ALA A 336 -20.86 11.47 28.64
N ALA A 337 -21.59 12.57 28.77
CA ALA A 337 -23.00 12.62 28.44
C ALA A 337 -23.13 12.62 26.92
N ILE A 338 -23.50 11.47 26.33
CA ILE A 338 -23.66 11.31 24.89
C ILE A 338 -25.11 11.60 24.54
N THR A 339 -25.34 12.61 23.71
CA THR A 339 -26.67 12.95 23.20
C THR A 339 -27.04 12.06 22.00
N GLU A 340 -28.32 12.03 21.61
CA GLU A 340 -28.72 11.33 20.38
C GLU A 340 -28.11 11.97 19.12
N GLU A 341 -27.87 13.29 19.16
CA GLU A 341 -27.18 14.03 18.09
C GLU A 341 -25.71 13.60 17.96
N ASP A 342 -25.00 13.45 19.08
CA ASP A 342 -23.62 12.90 19.10
C ASP A 342 -23.57 11.49 18.51
N ARG A 343 -24.59 10.66 18.77
CA ARG A 343 -24.67 9.28 18.27
C ARG A 343 -24.96 9.21 16.77
N ALA A 344 -25.67 10.19 16.23
CA ALA A 344 -25.97 10.32 14.80
C ALA A 344 -24.84 10.99 14.01
N SER A 345 -23.95 11.74 14.67
CA SER A 345 -22.82 12.42 14.04
C SER A 345 -21.79 11.44 13.45
N THR A 346 -21.29 11.77 12.26
CA THR A 346 -20.28 11.01 11.52
C THR A 346 -18.88 11.64 11.63
N GLN A 347 -18.76 12.70 12.44
CA GLN A 347 -17.50 13.39 12.70
C GLN A 347 -16.57 12.56 13.58
N LYS A 348 -15.27 12.69 13.35
CA LYS A 348 -14.23 11.92 14.04
C LYS A 348 -14.27 12.11 15.56
N GLU A 349 -14.48 13.35 16.00
CA GLU A 349 -14.48 13.73 17.41
C GLU A 349 -15.68 13.11 18.14
N ASP A 350 -16.86 13.12 17.52
CA ASP A 350 -18.10 12.61 18.10
C ASP A 350 -18.14 11.08 18.11
N ILE A 351 -17.69 10.44 17.02
CA ILE A 351 -17.47 8.97 16.98
C ILE A 351 -16.51 8.57 18.10
N GLY A 352 -15.41 9.29 18.25
CA GLY A 352 -14.44 9.05 19.31
C GLY A 352 -15.01 9.23 20.71
N ARG A 353 -15.87 10.23 20.92
CA ARG A 353 -16.58 10.46 22.20
C ARG A 353 -17.55 9.32 22.50
N CYS A 354 -18.34 8.90 21.52
CA CYS A 354 -19.29 7.79 21.64
C CYS A 354 -18.59 6.48 22.01
N LEU A 355 -17.53 6.13 21.26
CA LEU A 355 -16.78 4.91 21.49
C LEU A 355 -16.09 4.89 22.87
N ARG A 356 -15.52 6.00 23.33
CA ARG A 356 -14.90 6.08 24.68
C ARG A 356 -15.92 6.12 25.81
N GLY A 357 -17.08 6.73 25.59
CA GLY A 357 -18.20 6.72 26.54
C GLY A 357 -18.98 5.42 26.58
N GLY A 358 -18.65 4.46 25.70
CA GLY A 358 -19.19 3.12 25.75
C GLY A 358 -20.53 2.95 25.03
N VAL A 359 -20.81 3.80 24.03
CA VAL A 359 -22.00 3.73 23.18
C VAL A 359 -21.56 3.50 21.74
N LEU A 360 -22.23 2.59 21.03
CA LEU A 360 -21.96 2.37 19.61
C LEU A 360 -22.62 3.49 18.78
N PRO A 361 -21.86 4.24 17.95
CA PRO A 361 -22.42 5.21 17.01
C PRO A 361 -23.45 4.58 16.07
N ALA A 362 -24.46 5.34 15.67
CA ALA A 362 -25.53 4.87 14.79
C ALA A 362 -24.97 4.36 13.44
N CYS A 363 -23.90 4.98 12.95
CA CYS A 363 -23.23 4.61 11.71
C CYS A 363 -22.56 3.23 11.75
N TYR A 364 -22.43 2.61 12.93
CA TYR A 364 -21.87 1.26 13.11
C TYR A 364 -22.93 0.22 13.48
N GLU A 365 -24.20 0.60 13.57
CA GLU A 365 -25.28 -0.33 13.83
C GLU A 365 -25.46 -1.32 12.68
N GLY A 366 -25.75 -2.58 13.01
CA GLY A 366 -25.85 -3.66 12.02
C GLY A 366 -24.52 -4.10 11.40
N SER A 367 -23.40 -3.50 11.80
CA SER A 367 -22.06 -3.91 11.36
C SER A 367 -21.51 -5.12 12.13
N ILE A 368 -20.28 -5.51 11.81
CA ILE A 368 -19.55 -6.59 12.49
C ILE A 368 -19.00 -6.19 13.88
N LEU A 369 -19.27 -4.95 14.29
CA LEU A 369 -18.76 -4.35 15.52
C LEU A 369 -19.75 -4.57 16.68
N SER A 370 -19.21 -4.87 17.85
CA SER A 370 -19.96 -4.85 19.11
C SER A 370 -19.13 -4.17 20.18
N LEU A 371 -19.78 -3.55 21.16
CA LEU A 371 -19.12 -2.75 22.18
C LEU A 371 -19.60 -3.20 23.56
N GLU A 372 -18.65 -3.39 24.48
CA GLU A 372 -18.92 -3.72 25.88
C GLU A 372 -18.05 -2.84 26.80
N VAL A 373 -18.67 -2.19 27.79
CA VAL A 373 -17.94 -1.50 28.87
C VAL A 373 -17.63 -2.51 29.96
N GLN A 374 -16.35 -2.73 30.22
CA GLN A 374 -15.88 -3.70 31.20
C GLN A 374 -15.25 -3.02 32.42
N GLN A 375 -15.47 -3.60 33.60
CA GLN A 375 -14.90 -3.15 34.86
C GLN A 375 -14.26 -4.33 35.60
N PRO A 376 -13.13 -4.13 36.30
CA PRO A 376 -12.46 -5.19 37.03
C PRO A 376 -13.16 -5.44 38.37
N ASN A 377 -14.29 -6.16 38.33
CA ASN A 377 -15.11 -6.44 39.51
C ASN A 377 -15.33 -7.94 39.78
N GLN A 378 -14.88 -8.83 38.89
CA GLN A 378 -15.14 -10.26 39.01
C GLN A 378 -13.91 -11.02 39.55
N LEU A 379 -14.08 -11.68 40.71
CA LEU A 379 -13.05 -12.54 41.28
C LEU A 379 -13.04 -13.89 40.56
N SER A 380 -11.87 -14.29 40.08
CA SER A 380 -11.61 -15.59 39.48
C SER A 380 -10.30 -16.16 40.04
N CYS A 381 -9.87 -17.33 39.58
CA CYS A 381 -8.61 -17.93 40.00
C CYS A 381 -7.89 -18.71 38.90
N PHE A 382 -6.61 -18.95 39.15
CA PHE A 382 -5.85 -20.00 38.51
C PHE A 382 -5.94 -21.25 39.39
N ILE A 383 -6.21 -22.41 38.79
CA ILE A 383 -6.38 -23.70 39.48
C ILE A 383 -5.24 -24.63 39.10
N ARG A 384 -4.54 -25.19 40.09
CA ARG A 384 -3.60 -26.28 39.86
C ARG A 384 -4.35 -27.61 39.71
N ASN A 385 -4.20 -28.25 38.55
CA ASN A 385 -4.78 -29.56 38.26
C ASN A 385 -3.87 -30.68 38.80
N GLU A 386 -4.42 -31.90 38.88
CA GLU A 386 -3.69 -33.10 39.33
C GLU A 386 -2.55 -33.49 38.37
N ASP A 387 -2.74 -33.25 37.06
CA ASP A 387 -1.73 -33.48 36.01
C ASP A 387 -0.57 -32.46 36.00
N ASP A 388 -0.39 -31.72 37.10
CA ASP A 388 0.66 -30.73 37.26
C ASP A 388 0.63 -29.58 36.23
N THR A 389 -0.56 -29.31 35.69
CA THR A 389 -0.88 -28.15 34.86
C THR A 389 -1.68 -27.12 35.66
N VAL A 390 -1.79 -25.89 35.14
CA VAL A 390 -2.61 -24.85 35.78
C VAL A 390 -3.65 -24.34 34.81
N THR A 391 -4.93 -24.38 35.18
CA THR A 391 -6.02 -23.77 34.43
C THR A 391 -6.10 -22.28 34.76
N CYS A 392 -6.23 -21.44 33.74
CA CYS A 392 -6.38 -19.99 33.90
C CYS A 392 -7.84 -19.58 34.14
N PRO A 393 -8.11 -18.35 34.58
CA PRO A 393 -9.46 -17.80 34.75
C PRO A 393 -10.42 -17.98 33.57
N MET A 394 -9.86 -18.03 32.36
CA MET A 394 -10.59 -18.20 31.10
C MET A 394 -10.70 -19.67 30.67
N GLY A 395 -10.22 -20.62 31.47
CA GLY A 395 -10.26 -22.06 31.18
C GLY A 395 -9.09 -22.61 30.38
N TYR A 396 -8.13 -21.78 29.94
CA TYR A 396 -6.96 -22.27 29.19
C TYR A 396 -5.91 -22.93 30.10
N THR A 397 -5.33 -24.04 29.62
CA THR A 397 -4.27 -24.77 30.33
C THR A 397 -2.90 -24.10 30.17
N LEU A 398 -2.19 -23.92 31.29
CA LEU A 398 -0.85 -23.38 31.42
C LEU A 398 0.13 -24.51 31.77
N SER A 399 1.24 -24.57 31.03
CA SER A 399 2.28 -25.58 31.22
C SER A 399 3.35 -25.09 32.20
N ARG A 400 3.94 -26.01 32.96
CA ARG A 400 5.08 -25.69 33.83
C ARG A 400 6.31 -25.35 33.00
N VAL A 401 7.00 -24.27 33.38
CA VAL A 401 8.20 -23.76 32.69
C VAL A 401 9.44 -23.93 33.55
N ARG A 402 9.32 -23.71 34.86
CA ARG A 402 10.47 -23.72 35.77
C ARG A 402 10.05 -24.07 37.19
N THR A 403 10.86 -24.88 37.85
CA THR A 403 10.75 -25.20 39.28
C THR A 403 11.88 -24.51 40.05
N PHE A 404 11.58 -24.02 41.25
CA PHE A 404 12.54 -23.37 42.15
C PHE A 404 12.98 -24.30 43.27
N LYS A 405 14.13 -23.98 43.88
CA LYS A 405 14.70 -24.74 45.01
C LYS A 405 13.74 -24.83 46.22
N ASN A 406 12.82 -23.87 46.37
CA ASN A 406 11.83 -23.83 47.44
C ASN A 406 10.53 -24.60 47.11
N GLY A 407 10.52 -25.44 46.07
CA GLY A 407 9.35 -26.23 45.65
C GLY A 407 8.29 -25.45 44.87
N SER A 408 8.42 -24.13 44.69
CA SER A 408 7.48 -23.35 43.87
C SER A 408 7.73 -23.54 42.37
N ALA A 409 6.70 -23.41 41.55
CA ALA A 409 6.77 -23.57 40.09
C ALA A 409 6.14 -22.39 39.34
N ARG A 410 6.67 -22.09 38.16
CA ARG A 410 6.12 -21.11 37.21
C ARG A 410 5.37 -21.80 36.08
N TYR A 411 4.20 -21.26 35.77
CA TYR A 411 3.34 -21.71 34.70
C TYR A 411 3.06 -20.58 33.72
N GLN A 412 3.04 -20.89 32.43
CA GLN A 412 2.72 -19.92 31.38
C GLN A 412 2.13 -20.61 30.14
N ASN A 413 1.35 -19.87 29.37
CA ASN A 413 0.92 -20.23 28.02
C ASN A 413 0.83 -18.93 27.22
N ARG A 414 1.82 -18.73 26.34
CA ARG A 414 1.96 -17.48 25.57
C ARG A 414 0.83 -17.31 24.57
N LEU A 415 0.43 -18.39 23.89
CA LEU A 415 -0.62 -18.36 22.89
C LEU A 415 -1.97 -18.01 23.53
N ALA A 416 -2.33 -18.70 24.62
CA ALA A 416 -3.57 -18.43 25.35
C ALA A 416 -3.62 -17.00 25.89
N CYS A 417 -2.52 -16.46 26.44
CA CYS A 417 -2.49 -15.07 26.91
C CYS A 417 -2.59 -14.05 25.76
N ASN A 418 -1.97 -14.34 24.62
CA ASN A 418 -2.01 -13.47 23.45
C ASN A 418 -3.42 -13.35 22.88
N GLN A 419 -4.17 -14.46 22.87
CA GLN A 419 -5.51 -14.56 22.32
C GLN A 419 -6.62 -14.35 23.37
N CYS A 420 -6.24 -14.09 24.62
CA CYS A 420 -7.18 -14.04 25.74
C CYS A 420 -8.18 -12.88 25.55
N PRO A 421 -9.49 -13.16 25.43
CA PRO A 421 -10.48 -12.12 25.21
C PRO A 421 -10.72 -11.24 26.44
N ASN A 422 -10.31 -11.74 27.60
CA ASN A 422 -10.45 -11.06 28.87
C ASN A 422 -9.16 -11.20 29.67
N ARG A 423 -8.17 -10.36 29.36
CA ARG A 423 -6.85 -10.46 29.99
C ARG A 423 -6.91 -10.19 31.49
N CYS A 424 -6.28 -11.09 32.26
CA CYS A 424 -6.05 -10.99 33.70
C CYS A 424 -4.94 -10.00 34.10
N THR A 425 -4.35 -9.30 33.12
CA THR A 425 -3.29 -8.31 33.30
C THR A 425 -3.55 -7.09 32.43
N SER A 426 -3.19 -5.91 32.95
CA SER A 426 -3.25 -4.64 32.22
C SER A 426 -2.11 -4.46 31.19
N GLY A 427 -1.02 -5.22 31.28
CA GLY A 427 0.12 -5.11 30.36
C GLY A 427 -0.03 -5.91 29.06
N LYS A 428 0.77 -5.54 28.05
CA LYS A 428 0.88 -6.26 26.75
C LYS A 428 1.52 -7.66 26.88
N ASN A 429 2.25 -7.90 27.96
CA ASN A 429 2.96 -9.16 28.21
C ASN A 429 2.01 -10.29 28.66
N TYR A 430 2.40 -11.53 28.40
CA TYR A 430 1.69 -12.71 28.86
C TYR A 430 1.84 -12.88 30.38
N LYS A 431 0.80 -13.43 31.03
CA LYS A 431 0.83 -13.70 32.47
C LYS A 431 1.69 -14.92 32.77
N VAL A 432 2.60 -14.77 33.71
CA VAL A 432 3.30 -15.88 34.36
C VAL A 432 2.75 -16.00 35.78
N VAL A 433 2.28 -17.19 36.14
CA VAL A 433 1.77 -17.46 37.48
C VAL A 433 2.77 -18.32 38.23
N LYS A 434 3.09 -17.93 39.45
CA LYS A 434 3.96 -18.67 40.36
C LYS A 434 3.08 -19.29 41.45
N LEU A 435 3.08 -20.61 41.55
CA LEU A 435 2.36 -21.34 42.60
C LEU A 435 3.39 -21.94 43.56
N GLY A 436 3.12 -21.85 44.86
CA GLY A 436 3.89 -22.56 45.88
C GLY A 436 3.68 -24.08 45.80
N PRO A 437 4.49 -24.88 46.53
CA PRO A 437 4.38 -26.34 46.50
C PRO A 437 2.99 -26.85 46.89
N GLU A 438 2.33 -26.19 47.87
CA GLU A 438 1.00 -26.56 48.38
C GLU A 438 -0.13 -25.62 47.90
N THR A 439 0.18 -24.59 47.11
CA THR A 439 -0.83 -23.64 46.64
C THR A 439 -1.68 -24.27 45.54
N LYS A 440 -2.97 -24.50 45.81
CA LYS A 440 -3.93 -25.02 44.83
C LYS A 440 -4.58 -23.92 43.97
N TYR A 441 -4.87 -22.76 44.57
CA TYR A 441 -5.56 -21.67 43.91
C TYR A 441 -4.79 -20.35 44.02
N VAL A 442 -4.74 -19.58 42.93
CA VAL A 442 -4.23 -18.21 42.94
C VAL A 442 -5.35 -17.27 42.47
N PRO A 443 -5.89 -16.42 43.34
CA PRO A 443 -7.00 -15.54 42.99
C PRO A 443 -6.52 -14.37 42.11
N VAL A 444 -7.39 -13.89 41.23
CA VAL A 444 -7.15 -12.75 40.34
C VAL A 444 -8.45 -12.02 40.03
N PHE A 445 -8.40 -10.69 39.94
CA PHE A 445 -9.52 -9.91 39.42
C PHE A 445 -9.48 -9.87 37.90
N MET A 446 -10.61 -10.20 37.32
CA MET A 446 -10.85 -10.16 35.89
C MET A 446 -11.84 -9.04 35.60
N PHE A 447 -11.81 -8.55 34.37
CA PHE A 447 -12.86 -7.69 33.86
C PHE A 447 -14.09 -8.56 33.62
N GLY A 448 -15.26 -8.22 34.16
CA GLY A 448 -16.46 -9.00 33.85
C GLY A 448 -16.73 -8.98 32.34
N SER A 449 -17.12 -10.12 31.76
CA SER A 449 -17.59 -10.19 30.37
C SER A 449 -18.84 -11.06 30.29
N SER A 450 -19.85 -10.56 29.58
CA SER A 450 -21.11 -11.26 29.35
C SER A 450 -20.98 -12.49 28.44
N HIS A 451 -19.93 -12.55 27.61
CA HIS A 451 -19.77 -13.58 26.57
C HIS A 451 -18.83 -14.72 26.96
N HIS A 452 -17.96 -14.51 27.95
CA HIS A 452 -16.99 -15.51 28.38
C HIS A 452 -17.10 -15.74 29.88
N PRO A 453 -17.78 -16.82 30.31
CA PRO A 453 -17.91 -17.13 31.72
C PRO A 453 -16.54 -17.41 32.31
N LEU A 454 -16.26 -16.76 33.45
CA LEU A 454 -15.01 -16.92 34.16
C LEU A 454 -15.07 -18.07 35.15
N GLN A 455 -13.91 -18.65 35.41
CA GLN A 455 -13.78 -19.68 36.41
C GLN A 455 -14.14 -19.12 37.80
N VAL A 456 -15.05 -19.79 38.48
CA VAL A 456 -15.53 -19.38 39.80
C VAL A 456 -14.49 -19.74 40.86
N TYR A 457 -14.16 -18.78 41.72
CA TYR A 457 -13.31 -19.05 42.88
C TYR A 457 -14.07 -19.95 43.87
N PRO A 458 -13.47 -21.05 44.39
CA PRO A 458 -14.16 -22.01 45.24
C PRO A 458 -14.79 -21.36 46.49
N ALA A 459 -16.07 -21.67 46.75
CA ALA A 459 -16.77 -21.20 47.93
C ALA A 459 -16.20 -21.91 49.18
N GLY A 460 -15.57 -21.15 50.08
CA GLY A 460 -15.02 -21.65 51.35
C GLY A 460 -13.53 -21.40 51.56
N GLU A 461 -12.79 -21.01 50.52
CA GLU A 461 -11.41 -20.55 50.69
C GLU A 461 -11.35 -19.03 50.85
N THR A 462 -10.57 -18.53 51.80
CA THR A 462 -10.28 -17.10 51.93
C THR A 462 -9.04 -16.78 51.09
N PRO A 463 -9.15 -15.86 50.14
CA PRO A 463 -8.05 -15.59 49.24
C PRO A 463 -6.94 -14.85 50.00
N TYR A 464 -5.69 -15.32 49.87
CA TYR A 464 -4.57 -14.90 50.72
C TYR A 464 -4.32 -13.38 50.67
N ASN A 465 -4.03 -12.81 51.85
CA ASN A 465 -3.99 -11.38 52.17
C ASN A 465 -3.09 -10.51 51.25
N ALA A 466 -3.68 -9.90 50.21
CA ALA A 466 -3.25 -8.63 49.62
C ALA A 466 -4.37 -7.93 48.78
N PHE A 467 -5.64 -8.19 49.07
CA PHE A 467 -6.78 -7.61 48.33
C PHE A 467 -6.91 -6.09 48.49
N THR A 468 -6.34 -5.53 49.56
CA THR A 468 -6.39 -4.10 49.88
C THR A 468 -5.60 -3.23 48.89
N PHE A 469 -4.58 -3.76 48.21
CA PHE A 469 -3.81 -3.01 47.21
C PHE A 469 -4.44 -3.01 45.80
N LEU A 470 -5.34 -3.96 45.51
CA LEU A 470 -5.98 -4.13 44.20
C LEU A 470 -7.23 -3.24 43.99
N LYS A 471 -7.80 -2.67 45.07
CA LYS A 471 -8.88 -1.66 44.98
C LYS A 471 -8.48 -0.38 44.23
N ARG A 472 -7.19 -0.15 43.96
CA ARG A 472 -6.65 1.09 43.37
C ARG A 472 -6.72 1.18 41.84
N HIS A 473 -7.24 0.17 41.13
CA HIS A 473 -7.34 0.19 39.67
C HIS A 473 -8.79 -0.04 39.19
N THR A 474 -9.72 0.83 39.60
CA THR A 474 -11.06 0.93 39.02
C THR A 474 -11.04 1.75 37.73
N VAL A 475 -10.21 1.35 36.76
CA VAL A 475 -10.23 1.97 35.44
C VAL A 475 -11.20 1.16 34.59
N LYS A 476 -12.37 1.73 34.29
CA LYS A 476 -13.30 1.14 33.32
C LYS A 476 -12.60 1.15 31.96
N ARG A 477 -12.89 0.17 31.12
CA ARG A 477 -12.38 0.13 29.74
C ARG A 477 -13.53 -0.17 28.79
N VAL A 478 -13.42 0.33 27.58
CA VAL A 478 -14.31 -0.05 26.50
C VAL A 478 -13.63 -1.11 25.66
N VAL A 479 -14.32 -2.23 25.44
CA VAL A 479 -13.86 -3.30 24.55
C VAL A 479 -14.75 -3.32 23.33
N ILE A 480 -14.16 -2.97 22.18
CA ILE A 480 -14.79 -3.11 20.87
C ILE A 480 -14.38 -4.46 20.31
N ARG A 481 -15.35 -5.25 19.88
CA ARG A 481 -15.11 -6.54 19.23
C ARG A 481 -15.47 -6.48 17.77
N ILE A 482 -14.58 -6.98 16.95
CA ILE A 482 -14.74 -7.10 15.51
C ILE A 482 -14.89 -8.58 15.20
N LYS A 483 -16.05 -8.98 14.69
CA LYS A 483 -16.28 -10.37 14.25
C LYS A 483 -15.50 -10.68 12.97
N ASN A 484 -15.06 -11.92 12.84
CA ASN A 484 -14.36 -12.38 11.64
C ASN A 484 -15.33 -12.53 10.45
N ASP A 485 -15.31 -11.59 9.52
CA ASP A 485 -16.12 -11.63 8.30
C ASP A 485 -15.38 -12.29 7.12
N ILE A 486 -15.40 -13.62 7.10
CA ILE A 486 -14.76 -14.43 6.06
C ILE A 486 -15.36 -14.16 4.65
N PRO A 487 -16.70 -14.05 4.47
CA PRO A 487 -17.28 -13.70 3.17
C PRO A 487 -16.72 -12.41 2.57
N THR A 488 -16.68 -11.32 3.32
CA THR A 488 -16.17 -10.02 2.85
C THR A 488 -14.68 -10.07 2.54
N GLN A 489 -13.90 -10.80 3.35
CA GLN A 489 -12.48 -11.03 3.08
C GLN A 489 -12.23 -11.82 1.79
N ARG A 490 -13.10 -12.78 1.44
CA ARG A 490 -13.00 -13.52 0.18
C ARG A 490 -13.37 -12.64 -1.01
N LEU A 491 -14.39 -11.79 -0.87
CA LEU A 491 -14.83 -10.88 -1.92
C LEU A 491 -13.69 -9.93 -2.35
N ARG A 492 -12.92 -9.43 -1.37
CA ARG A 492 -11.74 -8.60 -1.60
C ARG A 492 -10.75 -9.20 -2.60
N LEU A 493 -10.54 -10.52 -2.59
CA LEU A 493 -9.63 -11.18 -3.54
C LEU A 493 -10.06 -10.93 -4.99
N CYS A 494 -11.36 -11.07 -5.29
CA CYS A 494 -11.89 -10.82 -6.62
C CYS A 494 -11.86 -9.33 -6.99
N LEU A 495 -12.11 -8.46 -6.03
CA LEU A 495 -12.21 -7.02 -6.26
C LEU A 495 -10.87 -6.38 -6.59
N SER A 496 -9.81 -6.68 -5.83
CA SER A 496 -8.50 -6.05 -6.01
C SER A 496 -7.65 -6.71 -7.09
N GLU A 497 -7.78 -8.02 -7.31
CA GLU A 497 -6.98 -8.72 -8.34
C GLU A 497 -7.35 -8.31 -9.76
N HIS A 498 -8.62 -7.98 -10.03
CA HIS A 498 -9.06 -7.61 -11.38
C HIS A 498 -8.43 -6.29 -11.88
N PRO A 499 -8.49 -5.15 -11.15
CA PRO A 499 -7.79 -3.92 -11.53
C PRO A 499 -6.28 -4.13 -11.63
N PHE A 500 -5.65 -4.78 -10.64
CA PHE A 500 -4.20 -4.99 -10.67
C PHE A 500 -3.77 -5.89 -11.82
N GLY A 501 -4.49 -6.97 -12.07
CA GLY A 501 -4.23 -7.89 -13.18
C GLY A 501 -4.34 -7.17 -14.53
N THR A 502 -5.38 -6.37 -14.70
CA THR A 502 -5.58 -5.57 -15.91
C THR A 502 -4.46 -4.55 -16.09
N VAL A 503 -4.15 -3.76 -15.07
CA VAL A 503 -3.14 -2.69 -15.18
C VAL A 503 -1.73 -3.26 -15.37
N LYS A 504 -1.34 -4.26 -14.59
CA LYS A 504 0.03 -4.82 -14.65
C LYS A 504 0.28 -5.61 -15.92
N TRP A 505 -0.65 -6.49 -16.28
CA TRP A 505 -0.43 -7.46 -17.35
C TRP A 505 -1.04 -6.98 -18.67
N TYR A 506 -2.31 -6.57 -18.67
CA TYR A 506 -2.98 -6.16 -19.91
C TYR A 506 -2.54 -4.77 -20.39
N HIS A 507 -2.43 -3.77 -19.49
CA HIS A 507 -1.86 -2.45 -19.82
C HIS A 507 -0.33 -2.45 -19.86
N GLY A 508 0.29 -3.60 -19.53
CA GLY A 508 1.74 -3.78 -19.52
C GLY A 508 2.46 -2.94 -18.47
N ALA A 509 1.76 -2.38 -17.47
CA ALA A 509 2.34 -1.48 -16.47
C ALA A 509 3.08 -2.17 -15.32
N HIS A 510 3.50 -3.43 -15.46
CA HIS A 510 4.26 -4.16 -14.43
C HIS A 510 5.65 -3.56 -14.10
N TYR A 511 6.13 -2.60 -14.89
CA TYR A 511 7.30 -1.78 -14.62
C TYR A 511 7.01 -0.31 -14.94
N LEU A 512 7.66 0.58 -14.20
CA LEU A 512 7.60 2.03 -14.37
C LEU A 512 8.65 2.52 -15.36
N LEU A 513 8.37 3.66 -15.99
CA LEU A 513 9.28 4.39 -16.87
C LEU A 513 9.91 5.60 -16.18
N CYS A 514 9.27 6.09 -15.12
CA CYS A 514 9.73 7.22 -14.34
C CYS A 514 10.48 6.79 -13.06
N LYS A 515 11.36 7.68 -12.59
CA LYS A 515 12.15 7.52 -11.37
C LYS A 515 11.64 8.48 -10.30
N GLY A 516 11.75 8.09 -9.03
CA GLY A 516 11.19 8.82 -7.90
C GLY A 516 9.68 8.59 -7.73
N ILE A 517 9.25 8.64 -6.48
CA ILE A 517 7.91 8.30 -6.02
C ILE A 517 6.84 9.22 -6.63
N GLU A 518 7.13 10.51 -6.76
CA GLU A 518 6.21 11.50 -7.30
C GLU A 518 5.88 11.20 -8.77
N LYS A 519 6.90 10.95 -9.59
CA LYS A 519 6.73 10.67 -11.02
C LYS A 519 6.18 9.26 -11.25
N ALA A 520 6.53 8.30 -10.38
CA ALA A 520 5.92 6.97 -10.37
C ALA A 520 4.40 7.05 -10.08
N THR A 521 4.01 7.89 -9.12
CA THR A 521 2.61 8.14 -8.76
C THR A 521 1.82 8.71 -9.93
N ALA A 522 2.41 9.64 -10.68
CA ALA A 522 1.80 10.21 -11.88
C ALA A 522 1.62 9.17 -13.01
N GLU A 523 2.64 8.35 -13.27
CA GLU A 523 2.58 7.28 -14.28
C GLU A 523 1.53 6.21 -13.94
N LEU A 524 1.42 5.83 -12.67
CA LEU A 524 0.39 4.91 -12.20
C LEU A 524 -1.00 5.54 -12.24
N GLY A 525 -1.11 6.83 -11.90
CA GLY A 525 -2.35 7.61 -12.04
C GLY A 525 -2.91 7.57 -13.45
N LEU A 526 -2.06 7.79 -14.47
CA LEU A 526 -2.46 7.66 -15.88
C LEU A 526 -2.91 6.23 -16.23
N SER A 527 -2.28 5.21 -15.64
CA SER A 527 -2.64 3.80 -15.87
C SER A 527 -3.98 3.43 -15.23
N PHE A 528 -4.23 3.92 -14.01
CA PHE A 528 -5.47 3.72 -13.26
C PHE A 528 -6.62 4.53 -13.86
N LEU A 529 -6.34 5.75 -14.32
CA LEU A 529 -7.30 6.58 -15.06
C LEU A 529 -7.73 5.89 -16.36
N ALA A 530 -6.78 5.40 -17.16
CA ALA A 530 -7.12 4.65 -18.38
C ALA A 530 -7.94 3.38 -18.10
N TYR A 531 -7.67 2.70 -16.98
CA TYR A 531 -8.49 1.57 -16.51
C TYR A 531 -9.91 2.01 -16.13
N ASN A 532 -10.05 3.04 -15.30
CA ASN A 532 -11.34 3.57 -14.88
C ASN A 532 -12.15 4.07 -16.09
N MET A 533 -11.53 4.80 -17.03
CA MET A 533 -12.19 5.26 -18.26
C MET A 533 -12.74 4.09 -19.08
N ARG A 534 -11.93 3.04 -19.30
CA ARG A 534 -12.37 1.84 -20.03
C ARG A 534 -13.53 1.16 -19.31
N ARG A 535 -13.47 1.07 -17.97
CA ARG A 535 -14.51 0.45 -17.16
C ARG A 535 -15.81 1.26 -17.20
N ALA A 536 -15.74 2.58 -17.04
CA ALA A 536 -16.87 3.48 -17.15
C ALA A 536 -17.53 3.40 -18.53
N ILE A 537 -16.74 3.38 -19.62
CA ILE A 537 -17.26 3.22 -20.99
C ILE A 537 -18.03 1.90 -21.13
N ASN A 538 -17.52 0.80 -20.56
CA ASN A 538 -18.22 -0.48 -20.60
C ASN A 538 -19.50 -0.50 -19.75
N MET A 539 -19.61 0.33 -18.71
CA MET A 539 -20.76 0.39 -17.82
C MET A 539 -21.91 1.24 -18.39
N VAL A 540 -21.61 2.44 -18.91
CA VAL A 540 -22.64 3.41 -19.34
C VAL A 540 -22.59 3.78 -20.83
N GLY A 541 -21.53 3.39 -21.53
CA GLY A 541 -21.31 3.73 -22.94
C GLY A 541 -20.66 5.10 -23.15
N THR A 542 -20.07 5.28 -24.34
CA THR A 542 -19.34 6.50 -24.75
C THR A 542 -20.23 7.74 -24.73
N LYS A 543 -21.46 7.65 -25.29
CA LYS A 543 -22.36 8.81 -25.44
C LYS A 543 -22.73 9.45 -24.10
N LYS A 544 -23.21 8.64 -23.14
CA LYS A 544 -23.60 9.13 -21.81
C LYS A 544 -22.44 9.77 -21.06
N LEU A 545 -21.23 9.22 -21.17
CA LEU A 545 -20.03 9.81 -20.55
C LEU A 545 -19.69 11.16 -21.17
N VAL A 546 -19.72 11.27 -22.50
CA VAL A 546 -19.45 12.53 -23.20
C VAL A 546 -20.49 13.58 -22.86
N GLU A 547 -21.78 13.21 -22.79
CA GLU A 547 -22.86 14.11 -22.38
C GLU A 547 -22.65 14.63 -20.96
N ALA A 548 -22.27 13.77 -20.01
CA ALA A 548 -22.03 14.16 -18.63
C ALA A 548 -20.81 15.08 -18.45
N MET A 549 -19.78 14.94 -19.27
CA MET A 549 -18.59 15.81 -19.23
C MET A 549 -18.79 17.16 -19.94
N ARG A 550 -19.84 17.28 -20.77
CA ARG A 550 -20.18 18.49 -21.52
C ARG A 550 -21.35 19.28 -20.91
N ALA A 551 -22.07 18.67 -19.97
CA ALA A 551 -23.07 19.33 -19.13
C ALA A 551 -22.38 20.20 -18.09
#